data_AF-A0A2N4S5S8-F1
#
_entry.id   AF-A0A2N4S5S8-F1
#
_cell.length_a   1.000
_cell.length_b   1.000
_cell.length_c   1.000
_cell.angle_alpha   90.00
_cell.angle_beta   90.00
_cell.angle_gamma   90.00
#
_symmetry.space_group_name_H-M   'P 1'
#
loop_
_entity.id
_entity.type
_entity.pdbx_description
1 polymer ?
#
loop_
_entity_poly.entity_id
_entity_poly.type
_entity_poly.pdbx_seq_one_letter_code
_entity_poly.pdbx_strand_id
1 'polypeptide(L)'
;MSKKIFIIVGDNLGLSRKQIDYDALEIVKFPVFVGETEYRQSEEYNANWLISKYENEKVVAKSSTLIHNEIADCLFHPKSIPVFQSKSIPF
;
A
#
# COMPACT_ATOMS: atom_id res chain seq x y z
N MET A 1 10.05 -25.31 -20.43
CA MET A 1 9.44 -24.55 -19.32
C MET A 1 9.05 -23.18 -19.84
N SER A 2 7.79 -22.76 -19.68
CA SER A 2 7.40 -21.38 -19.99
C SER A 2 8.06 -20.45 -18.97
N LYS A 3 8.78 -19.41 -19.43
CA LYS A 3 9.27 -18.36 -18.54
C LYS A 3 8.06 -17.68 -17.89
N LYS A 4 8.02 -17.65 -16.55
CA LYS A 4 6.99 -16.93 -15.78
C LYS A 4 7.59 -15.60 -15.32
N ILE A 5 6.90 -14.50 -15.57
CA ILE A 5 7.32 -13.16 -15.13
C ILE A 5 6.60 -12.89 -13.81
N PHE A 6 7.31 -12.45 -12.78
CA PHE A 6 6.67 -11.95 -11.57
C PHE A 6 6.52 -10.43 -11.69
N ILE A 7 5.30 -9.93 -11.50
CA ILE A 7 4.96 -8.53 -11.65
C ILE A 7 4.73 -7.94 -10.26
N ILE A 8 5.39 -6.83 -9.97
CA ILE A 8 5.15 -6.02 -8.77
C ILE A 8 4.72 -4.63 -9.24
N VAL A 9 3.56 -4.17 -8.78
CA VAL A 9 3.00 -2.85 -9.14
C VAL A 9 2.47 -2.13 -7.92
N GLY A 10 2.47 -0.80 -7.98
CA GLY A 10 1.85 0.03 -6.94
C GLY A 10 0.33 0.05 -7.01
N ASP A 11 -0.31 0.35 -5.88
CA ASP A 11 -1.75 0.56 -5.75
C ASP A 11 -2.26 1.88 -6.37
N ASN A 12 -1.35 2.75 -6.83
CA ASN A 12 -1.65 4.00 -7.52
C ASN A 12 -2.27 3.82 -8.93
N LEU A 13 -2.36 2.58 -9.44
CA LEU A 13 -3.03 2.26 -10.70
C LEU A 13 -4.57 2.26 -10.60
N GLY A 14 -5.12 2.28 -9.37
CA GLY A 14 -6.57 2.19 -9.17
C GLY A 14 -7.18 0.84 -9.54
N LEU A 15 -6.36 -0.21 -9.60
CA LEU A 15 -6.77 -1.57 -9.90
C LEU A 15 -6.75 -2.43 -8.64
N SER A 16 -7.81 -3.19 -8.42
CA SER A 16 -7.85 -4.23 -7.39
C SER A 16 -7.29 -5.55 -7.94
N ARG A 17 -6.77 -6.40 -7.04
CA ARG A 17 -6.29 -7.74 -7.39
C ARG A 17 -7.34 -8.60 -8.10
N LYS A 18 -8.62 -8.40 -7.79
CA LYS A 18 -9.77 -9.14 -8.36
C LYS A 18 -10.00 -8.82 -9.84
N GLN A 19 -9.51 -7.68 -10.32
CA GLN A 19 -9.66 -7.25 -11.72
C GLN A 19 -8.55 -7.77 -12.63
N ILE A 20 -7.54 -8.46 -12.09
CA ILE A 20 -6.35 -8.88 -12.84
C ILE A 20 -6.24 -10.40 -12.83
N ASP A 21 -6.43 -11.02 -13.99
CA ASP A 21 -6.29 -12.46 -14.19
C ASP A 21 -4.83 -12.83 -14.49
N TYR A 22 -3.96 -12.65 -13.48
CA TYR A 22 -2.55 -13.04 -13.53
C TYR A 22 -2.05 -13.49 -12.16
N ASP A 23 -1.62 -14.74 -12.05
CA ASP A 23 -1.28 -15.35 -10.75
C ASP A 23 0.00 -14.80 -10.11
N ALA A 24 1.01 -14.48 -10.91
CA ALA A 24 2.31 -14.01 -10.44
C ALA A 24 2.36 -12.48 -10.35
N LEU A 25 1.45 -11.92 -9.57
CA LEU A 25 1.28 -10.48 -9.37
C LEU A 25 1.16 -10.15 -7.88
N GLU A 26 1.94 -9.15 -7.44
CA GLU A 26 1.79 -8.49 -6.16
C GLU A 26 1.46 -7.01 -6.36
N ILE A 27 0.50 -6.49 -5.57
CA ILE A 27 0.15 -5.06 -5.56
C ILE A 27 0.65 -4.46 -4.24
N VAL A 28 1.72 -3.68 -4.31
CA VAL A 28 2.31 -3.01 -3.16
C VAL A 28 1.57 -1.72 -2.84
N LYS A 29 1.30 -1.51 -1.55
CA LYS A 29 0.52 -0.37 -1.07
C LYS A 29 1.44 0.76 -0.62
N PHE A 30 1.35 1.90 -1.29
CA PHE A 30 2.15 3.06 -0.91
C PHE A 30 1.70 3.60 0.46
N PRO A 31 2.65 3.96 1.34
CA PRO A 31 2.33 4.63 2.59
C PRO A 31 1.80 6.05 2.33
N VAL A 32 0.76 6.40 3.07
CA VAL A 32 0.15 7.74 3.09
C VAL A 32 0.14 8.25 4.52
N PHE A 33 0.74 9.41 4.74
CA PHE A 33 0.82 10.07 6.03
C PHE A 33 -0.31 11.08 6.20
N VAL A 34 -1.03 10.97 7.31
CA VAL A 34 -2.03 11.94 7.76
C VAL A 34 -1.55 12.46 9.11
N GLY A 35 -0.97 13.66 9.10
CA GLY A 35 -0.15 14.14 10.22
C GLY A 35 1.13 13.31 10.34
N GLU A 36 1.38 12.74 11.52
CA GLU A 36 2.54 11.89 11.81
C GLU A 36 2.24 10.39 11.70
N THR A 37 0.99 10.03 11.43
CA THR A 37 0.58 8.62 11.36
C THR A 37 0.61 8.12 9.93
N GLU A 38 1.27 6.98 9.73
CA GLU A 38 1.30 6.24 8.46
C GLU A 38 0.04 5.37 8.32
N TYR A 39 -0.60 5.46 7.16
CA TYR A 39 -1.72 4.64 6.74
C TYR A 39 -1.42 3.96 5.41
N ARG A 40 -2.12 2.85 5.15
CA ARG A 40 -2.07 2.13 3.88
C ARG A 40 -3.46 1.81 3.41
N GLN A 41 -3.62 1.71 2.09
CA GLN A 41 -4.90 1.40 1.47
C GLN A 41 -5.54 0.18 2.13
N SER A 42 -6.77 0.33 2.61
CA SER A 42 -7.60 -0.74 3.13
C SER A 42 -9.06 -0.44 2.83
N GLU A 43 -9.99 -1.29 3.28
CA GLU A 43 -11.41 -0.97 3.19
C GLU A 43 -11.77 0.26 4.05
N GLU A 44 -11.12 0.42 5.21
CA GLU A 44 -11.31 1.55 6.13
C GLU A 44 -10.57 2.80 5.66
N TYR A 45 -9.29 2.67 5.32
CA TYR A 45 -8.40 3.76 4.89
C TYR A 45 -8.33 3.79 3.37
N ASN A 46 -9.35 4.37 2.75
CA ASN A 46 -9.50 4.46 1.31
C ASN A 46 -9.55 5.92 0.82
N ALA A 47 -9.73 6.14 -0.48
CA ALA A 47 -9.80 7.47 -1.06
C ALA A 47 -10.96 8.32 -0.48
N ASN A 48 -12.12 7.73 -0.21
CA ASN A 48 -13.25 8.44 0.39
C ASN A 48 -12.93 8.88 1.83
N TRP A 49 -12.18 8.07 2.58
CA TRP A 49 -11.68 8.46 3.90
C TRP A 49 -10.72 9.66 3.82
N LEU A 50 -9.79 9.68 2.86
CA LEU A 50 -8.91 10.83 2.66
C LEU A 50 -9.67 12.10 2.26
N ILE A 51 -10.69 11.96 1.41
CA ILE A 51 -11.59 13.07 1.03
C ILE A 51 -12.32 13.61 2.27
N SER A 52 -12.91 12.73 3.09
CA SER A 52 -13.64 13.16 4.29
C SER A 52 -12.74 13.84 5.32
N LYS A 53 -11.48 13.39 5.48
CA LYS A 53 -10.45 14.06 6.28
C LYS A 53 -10.17 15.47 5.79
N TYR A 54 -10.02 15.65 4.48
CA TYR A 54 -9.80 16.98 3.91
C TYR A 54 -11.02 17.89 4.06
N GLU A 55 -12.21 17.38 3.76
CA GLU A 55 -13.44 18.18 3.79
C GLU A 55 -13.81 18.64 5.21
N ASN A 56 -13.76 17.72 6.19
CA ASN A 56 -14.22 17.95 7.55
C ASN A 56 -13.14 18.50 8.49
N GLU A 57 -11.89 18.02 8.33
CA GLU A 57 -10.80 18.33 9.28
C GLU A 57 -9.72 19.23 8.66
N LYS A 58 -9.80 19.55 7.35
CA LYS A 58 -8.79 20.31 6.60
C LYS A 58 -7.39 19.68 6.64
N VAL A 59 -7.32 18.37 6.87
CA VAL A 59 -6.06 17.63 6.89
C VAL A 59 -5.65 17.26 5.47
N VAL A 60 -4.38 17.51 5.13
CA VAL A 60 -3.79 17.13 3.84
C VAL A 60 -2.90 15.91 4.05
N ALA A 61 -3.19 14.86 3.31
CA ALA A 61 -2.38 13.64 3.31
C ALA A 61 -1.16 13.76 2.39
N LYS A 62 -0.06 13.08 2.75
CA LYS A 62 1.19 13.06 2.00
C LYS A 62 1.60 11.63 1.67
N SER A 63 1.77 11.31 0.40
CA SER A 63 2.32 10.00 -0.01
C SER A 63 3.83 9.96 0.19
N SER A 64 4.37 8.78 0.50
CA SER A 64 5.80 8.50 0.45
C SER A 64 6.10 7.36 -0.52
N THR A 65 7.35 7.30 -0.98
CA THR A 65 7.86 6.13 -1.72
C THR A 65 7.94 4.91 -0.81
N LEU A 66 7.90 3.72 -1.41
CA LEU A 66 8.16 2.46 -0.73
C LEU A 66 9.61 2.41 -0.21
N ILE A 67 9.79 1.78 0.94
CA ILE A 67 11.10 1.52 1.52
C ILE A 67 11.68 0.27 0.85
N HIS A 68 12.99 0.26 0.58
CA HIS A 68 13.70 -0.83 -0.13
C HIS A 68 13.36 -2.23 0.39
N ASN A 69 13.26 -2.38 1.72
CA ASN A 69 12.96 -3.67 2.35
C ASN A 69 11.59 -4.22 1.98
N GLU A 70 10.61 -3.36 1.71
CA GLU A 70 9.25 -3.79 1.35
C GLU A 70 9.21 -4.44 -0.04
N ILE A 71 10.02 -3.94 -0.96
CA ILE A 71 10.19 -4.54 -2.30
C ILE A 71 10.93 -5.89 -2.16
N ALA A 72 11.94 -5.95 -1.29
CA ALA A 72 12.64 -7.20 -1.01
C ALA A 72 11.69 -8.26 -0.42
N ASP A 73 10.81 -7.88 0.51
CA ASP A 73 9.83 -8.79 1.10
C ASP A 73 8.86 -9.36 0.05
N CYS A 74 8.45 -8.56 -0.95
CA CYS A 74 7.63 -9.05 -2.07
C CYS A 74 8.34 -10.12 -2.91
N LEU A 75 9.67 -10.04 -3.03
CA LEU A 75 10.48 -10.98 -3.80
C LEU A 75 10.77 -12.27 -3.03
N PHE A 76 11.06 -12.17 -1.73
CA PHE A 76 11.46 -13.31 -0.90
C PHE A 76 10.30 -14.00 -0.19
N HIS A 77 9.18 -13.30 0.02
CA HIS A 77 7.98 -13.78 0.71
C HIS A 77 6.70 -13.33 -0.01
N PRO A 78 6.42 -13.82 -1.23
CA PRO A 78 5.29 -13.37 -2.07
C PRO A 78 3.88 -13.70 -1.52
N LYS A 79 3.74 -14.09 -0.25
CA LYS A 79 2.47 -14.30 0.47
C LYS A 79 2.45 -13.67 1.86
N SER A 80 3.48 -12.92 2.25
CA SER A 80 3.71 -12.50 3.63
C SER A 80 3.97 -11.01 3.73
N ILE A 81 2.97 -10.17 3.43
CA ILE A 81 2.98 -8.80 3.98
C ILE A 81 2.03 -8.80 5.17
N PRO A 82 2.53 -8.89 6.42
CA PRO A 82 1.70 -8.62 7.57
C PRO A 82 1.24 -7.16 7.52
N VAL A 83 -0.05 -6.96 7.72
CA VAL A 83 -0.63 -5.66 8.08
C VAL A 83 0.01 -5.25 9.41
N PHE A 84 1.14 -4.57 9.37
CA PHE A 84 1.80 -4.10 10.59
C PHE A 84 0.91 -3.02 11.20
N GLN A 85 0.28 -3.39 12.33
CA GLN A 85 -0.39 -2.46 13.23
C GLN A 85 0.57 -1.35 13.65
N SER A 86 -0.01 -0.15 13.83
CA SER A 86 0.63 1.11 14.20
C SER A 86 1.87 0.92 15.09
N LYS A 87 3.04 1.29 14.58
CA LYS A 87 4.19 1.55 15.43
C LYS A 87 4.19 3.04 15.77
N SER A 88 3.79 3.36 16.99
CA SER A 88 4.19 4.62 17.64
C SER A 88 5.71 4.62 17.76
N ILE A 89 6.37 5.60 17.14
CA ILE A 89 7.81 5.82 17.26
C ILE A 89 8.04 6.58 18.57
N PRO A 90 8.74 6.03 19.58
CA PRO A 90 9.21 6.83 20.69
C PRO A 90 10.47 7.59 20.24
N PHE A 91 10.55 8.86 20.65
CA PHE A 91 11.72 9.73 20.49
C PHE A 91 12.93 9.19 21.25
#